data_AF-A0A7K5TAD3-F1
#
_entry.id   AF-A0A7K5TAD3-F1
#
_cell.length_a   1.000
_cell.length_b   1.000
_cell.length_c   1.000
_cell.angle_alpha   90.00
_cell.angle_beta   90.00
_cell.angle_gamma   90.00
#
_symmetry.space_group_name_H-M   'P 1'
#
loop_
_entity.id
_entity.type
_entity.pdbx_description
1 polymer ?
#
loop_
_entity_poly.entity_id
_entity_poly.type
_entity_poly.pdbx_seq_one_letter_code
_entity_poly.pdbx_strand_id
1 'polypeptide(L)'
;MVNFTENATEKCNINHDIHETLSPVVYIFVFILGLPANCLSLYYGYLQIKAKNELGIYLCNLTIADLLYLFSLPFWLQYALQHDNWTYDELLCKVCGIMLYENIYISVGFLCCISIDRYLAVVHPFRFQRFRTMKAAAIVSIIIWAKEIMTCCFVFTHGEISMDAESHLVCFEHYPIKKWEHNVNYYRFSAGFLFPLFLLAFSYCGILRVVHKSPGTQKKKKIQIKRLVSSTVFIFLVCFGPYHILLVVRSLLENNCSFAEKIFNVYHISLLLTTFNCVADPVLYCFSSESTYQNFAKMRDSCLTCLGHLNTETKESYPLNITETPNRKQREQQPGLLQIPLDGAGMKDCFTANADSL
;
A
#
# COMPACT_ATOMS: atom_id res chain seq x y z
N MET A 1 16.54 53.10 -23.26
CA MET A 1 16.80 52.13 -22.17
C MET A 1 15.45 51.58 -21.74
N VAL A 2 15.16 50.33 -22.11
CA VAL A 2 13.92 49.64 -21.72
C VAL A 2 14.17 49.06 -20.33
N ASN A 3 13.48 49.60 -19.33
CA ASN A 3 13.49 49.06 -17.97
C ASN A 3 12.78 47.70 -17.98
N PHE A 4 13.53 46.63 -17.82
CA PHE A 4 12.99 45.35 -17.38
C PHE A 4 12.72 45.47 -15.88
N THR A 5 11.50 45.81 -15.51
CA THR A 5 10.99 45.46 -14.19
C THR A 5 10.90 43.94 -14.13
N GLU A 6 11.80 43.32 -13.38
CA GLU A 6 11.65 41.93 -12.96
C GLU A 6 10.25 41.76 -12.35
N ASN A 7 9.42 40.96 -13.00
CA ASN A 7 8.12 40.57 -12.45
C ASN A 7 8.40 39.87 -11.12
N ALA A 8 7.95 40.49 -10.02
CA ALA A 8 7.86 39.83 -8.73
C ALA A 8 7.11 38.51 -8.92
N THR A 9 7.78 37.40 -8.69
CA THR A 9 7.15 36.07 -8.64
C THR A 9 6.07 36.13 -7.56
N GLU A 10 4.81 36.06 -7.98
CA GLU A 10 3.65 36.10 -7.09
C GLU A 10 3.70 34.85 -6.20
N LYS A 11 4.26 34.99 -4.98
CA LYS A 11 4.32 33.92 -3.98
C LYS A 11 2.94 33.79 -3.33
N CYS A 12 2.28 32.65 -3.51
CA CYS A 12 0.99 32.37 -2.86
C CYS A 12 1.21 32.05 -1.37
N ASN A 13 0.43 32.69 -0.49
CA ASN A 13 0.39 32.34 0.93
C ASN A 13 -0.72 31.31 1.16
N ILE A 14 -0.35 30.02 1.22
CA ILE A 14 -1.29 28.90 1.38
C ILE A 14 -1.17 28.37 2.81
N ASN A 15 -2.27 27.88 3.39
CA ASN A 15 -2.24 27.22 4.68
C ASN A 15 -1.81 25.74 4.52
N HIS A 16 -0.69 25.36 5.13
CA HIS A 16 -0.10 24.03 5.10
C HIS A 16 -0.52 23.12 6.26
N ASP A 17 -1.47 23.51 7.13
CA ASP A 17 -1.92 22.76 8.32
C ASP A 17 -2.24 21.27 8.05
N ILE A 18 -2.70 20.93 6.84
CA ILE A 18 -3.01 19.55 6.48
C ILE A 18 -1.77 18.65 6.48
N HIS A 19 -0.61 19.21 6.14
CA HIS A 19 0.68 18.52 6.15
C HIS A 19 1.12 18.18 7.57
N GLU A 20 0.80 19.01 8.55
CA GLU A 20 1.21 18.79 9.94
C GLU A 20 0.22 17.94 10.73
N THR A 21 -1.05 17.93 10.30
CA THR A 21 -2.13 17.26 11.03
C THR A 21 -2.48 15.90 10.43
N LEU A 22 -2.86 15.86 9.15
CA LEU A 22 -3.39 14.65 8.51
C LEU A 22 -2.28 13.74 7.97
N SER A 23 -1.28 14.31 7.30
CA SER A 23 -0.21 13.53 6.66
C SER A 23 0.56 12.62 7.63
N PRO A 24 0.97 13.06 8.85
CA PRO A 24 1.67 12.20 9.79
C PRO A 24 0.84 11.01 10.24
N VAL A 25 -0.46 11.23 10.51
CA VAL A 25 -1.39 10.17 10.91
C VAL A 25 -1.50 9.12 9.81
N VAL A 26 -1.64 9.56 8.55
CA VAL A 26 -1.70 8.66 7.39
C VAL A 26 -0.38 7.92 7.19
N TYR A 27 0.77 8.61 7.21
CA TYR A 27 2.07 7.97 7.02
C TYR A 27 2.39 6.94 8.09
N ILE A 28 2.12 7.24 9.36
CA ILE A 28 2.29 6.29 10.47
C ILE A 28 1.37 5.07 10.27
N PHE A 29 0.10 5.29 9.94
CA PHE A 29 -0.86 4.21 9.69
C PHE A 29 -0.42 3.31 8.53
N VAL A 30 -0.06 3.91 7.39
CA VAL A 30 0.38 3.18 6.19
C VAL A 30 1.69 2.44 6.46
N PHE A 31 2.63 3.03 7.21
CA PHE A 31 3.88 2.37 7.55
C PHE A 31 3.66 1.15 8.45
N ILE A 32 2.90 1.31 9.55
CA ILE A 32 2.65 0.25 10.53
C ILE A 32 1.90 -0.93 9.93
N LEU A 33 0.91 -0.69 9.06
CA LEU A 33 0.15 -1.77 8.42
C LEU A 33 0.82 -2.28 7.13
N GLY A 34 1.31 -1.36 6.30
CA GLY A 34 1.85 -1.64 4.99
C GLY A 34 3.15 -2.42 5.05
N LEU A 35 4.09 -2.06 5.92
CA LEU A 35 5.39 -2.73 5.98
C LEU A 35 5.29 -4.23 6.30
N PRO A 36 4.65 -4.68 7.40
CA PRO A 36 4.53 -6.11 7.69
C PRO A 36 3.69 -6.84 6.63
N ALA A 37 2.60 -6.23 6.14
CA ALA A 37 1.74 -6.84 5.13
C ALA A 37 2.48 -7.05 3.80
N ASN A 38 3.31 -6.10 3.38
CA ASN A 38 4.11 -6.20 2.16
C ASN A 38 5.28 -7.17 2.33
N CYS A 39 5.98 -7.20 3.46
CA CYS A 39 7.00 -8.22 3.72
C CYS A 39 6.44 -9.65 3.60
N LEU A 40 5.25 -9.89 4.17
CA LEU A 40 4.57 -11.18 4.06
C LEU A 40 4.09 -11.47 2.64
N SER A 41 3.57 -10.46 1.94
CA SER A 41 3.16 -10.56 0.55
C SER A 41 4.33 -10.89 -0.37
N LEU A 42 5.51 -10.31 -0.14
CA LEU A 42 6.74 -10.62 -0.89
C LEU A 42 7.12 -12.09 -0.74
N TYR A 43 7.06 -12.61 0.50
CA TYR A 43 7.30 -14.03 0.78
C TYR A 43 6.34 -14.94 0.01
N TYR A 44 5.03 -14.67 0.04
CA TYR A 44 4.05 -15.47 -0.71
C TYR A 44 4.18 -15.30 -2.23
N GLY A 45 4.52 -14.12 -2.72
CA GLY A 45 4.83 -13.89 -4.12
C GLY A 45 6.03 -14.74 -4.57
N TYR A 46 7.08 -14.79 -3.76
CA TYR A 46 8.26 -15.61 -4.02
C TYR A 46 7.91 -17.11 -4.06
N LEU A 47 7.04 -17.58 -3.18
CA LEU A 47 6.54 -18.97 -3.23
C LEU A 47 5.76 -19.25 -4.52
N GLN A 48 4.98 -18.29 -5.03
CA GLN A 48 4.30 -18.44 -6.33
C GLN A 48 5.30 -18.52 -7.49
N ILE A 49 6.39 -17.73 -7.46
CA ILE A 49 7.47 -17.81 -8.45
C ILE A 49 8.15 -19.18 -8.41
N LYS A 50 8.43 -19.71 -7.21
CA LYS A 50 8.95 -21.08 -7.03
C LYS A 50 8.02 -22.13 -7.61
N ALA A 51 6.71 -21.94 -7.45
CA ALA A 51 5.67 -22.77 -8.04
C ALA A 51 5.44 -22.53 -9.55
N LYS A 52 6.31 -21.76 -10.21
CA LYS A 52 6.24 -21.44 -11.65
C LYS A 52 4.94 -20.76 -12.08
N ASN A 53 4.31 -20.02 -11.16
CA ASN A 53 3.15 -19.19 -11.46
C ASN A 53 3.61 -17.77 -11.85
N GLU A 54 3.32 -17.39 -13.09
CA GLU A 54 3.69 -16.09 -13.66
C GLU A 54 3.09 -14.90 -12.89
N LEU A 55 1.93 -15.08 -12.26
CA LEU A 55 1.29 -14.06 -11.43
C LEU A 55 2.19 -13.65 -10.25
N GLY A 56 2.99 -14.58 -9.73
CA GLY A 56 3.94 -14.32 -8.65
C GLY A 56 4.97 -13.25 -9.02
N ILE A 57 5.35 -13.13 -10.30
CA ILE A 57 6.29 -12.11 -10.77
C ILE A 57 5.66 -10.71 -10.64
N TYR A 58 4.44 -10.52 -11.15
CA TYR A 58 3.76 -9.22 -11.08
C TYR A 58 3.49 -8.80 -9.64
N LEU A 59 3.04 -9.74 -8.82
CA LEU A 59 2.85 -9.55 -7.39
C LEU A 59 4.17 -9.13 -6.71
N CYS A 60 5.26 -9.89 -6.85
CA CYS A 60 6.54 -9.52 -6.24
C CYS A 60 7.03 -8.13 -6.65
N ASN A 61 6.88 -7.74 -7.92
CA ASN A 61 7.32 -6.42 -8.35
C ASN A 61 6.43 -5.30 -7.79
N LEU A 62 5.11 -5.51 -7.71
CA LEU A 62 4.17 -4.59 -7.03
C LEU A 62 4.60 -4.34 -5.58
N THR A 63 4.83 -5.41 -4.82
CA THR A 63 5.29 -5.30 -3.43
C THR A 63 6.68 -4.70 -3.29
N ILE A 64 7.60 -4.92 -4.24
CA ILE A 64 8.90 -4.24 -4.22
C ILE A 64 8.72 -2.72 -4.36
N ALA A 65 7.84 -2.28 -5.25
CA ALA A 65 7.52 -0.86 -5.39
C ALA A 65 6.88 -0.28 -4.12
N ASP A 66 5.99 -1.02 -3.46
CA ASP A 66 5.40 -0.64 -2.18
C ASP A 66 6.44 -0.53 -1.07
N LEU A 67 7.34 -1.52 -0.95
CA LEU A 67 8.39 -1.51 0.07
C LEU A 67 9.36 -0.33 -0.11
N LEU A 68 9.74 -0.01 -1.34
CA LEU A 68 10.60 1.15 -1.62
C LEU A 68 9.95 2.45 -1.13
N TYR A 69 8.67 2.65 -1.40
CA TYR A 69 7.96 3.83 -0.90
C TYR A 69 7.77 3.81 0.61
N LEU A 70 7.41 2.66 1.20
CA LEU A 70 7.28 2.50 2.65
C LEU A 70 8.59 2.85 3.38
N PHE A 71 9.76 2.52 2.82
CA PHE A 71 11.04 2.93 3.38
C PHE A 71 11.32 4.44 3.27
N SER A 72 10.65 5.16 2.35
CA SER A 72 10.72 6.62 2.26
C SER A 72 9.80 7.34 3.25
N LEU A 73 8.74 6.68 3.74
CA LEU A 73 7.73 7.28 4.63
C LEU A 73 8.29 7.91 5.91
N PRO A 74 9.32 7.35 6.60
CA PRO A 74 9.91 8.01 7.77
C PRO A 74 10.47 9.41 7.46
N PHE A 75 11.00 9.62 6.26
CA PHE A 75 11.50 10.93 5.85
C PHE A 75 10.35 11.91 5.55
N TRP A 76 9.29 11.44 4.89
CA TRP A 76 8.07 12.22 4.68
C TRP A 76 7.37 12.58 5.99
N LEU A 77 7.39 11.67 6.96
CA LEU A 77 6.88 11.91 8.32
C LEU A 77 7.69 13.00 9.02
N GLN A 78 9.02 12.91 8.97
CA GLN A 78 9.89 13.93 9.55
C GLN A 78 9.65 15.30 8.91
N TYR A 79 9.57 15.34 7.57
CA TYR A 79 9.26 16.54 6.81
C TYR A 79 7.93 17.19 7.25
N ALA A 80 6.87 16.39 7.32
CA ALA A 80 5.54 16.83 7.76
C ALA A 80 5.54 17.35 9.21
N LEU A 81 6.32 16.74 10.12
CA LEU A 81 6.43 17.16 11.51
C LEU A 81 7.34 18.40 11.71
N GLN A 82 8.11 18.77 10.69
CA GLN A 82 9.01 19.94 10.70
C GLN A 82 8.42 21.12 9.92
N HIS A 83 7.10 21.23 9.82
CA HIS A 83 6.43 22.35 9.15
C HIS A 83 6.87 22.49 7.68
N ASP A 84 6.88 21.37 6.95
CA ASP A 84 7.30 21.30 5.54
C ASP A 84 8.75 21.79 5.30
N ASN A 85 9.62 21.70 6.33
CA ASN A 85 11.04 22.00 6.22
C ASN A 85 11.87 20.72 6.02
N TRP A 86 12.38 20.52 4.81
CA TRP A 86 13.27 19.38 4.53
C TRP A 86 14.68 19.61 5.09
N THR A 87 14.99 18.99 6.23
CA THR A 87 16.28 19.16 6.91
C THR A 87 17.40 18.23 6.44
N TYR A 88 17.11 17.27 5.55
CA TYR A 88 18.11 16.37 4.99
C TYR A 88 18.73 16.95 3.70
N ASP A 89 19.70 16.25 3.13
CA ASP A 89 20.31 16.66 1.87
C ASP A 89 19.30 16.63 0.70
N GLU A 90 19.55 17.48 -0.30
CA GLU A 90 18.75 17.60 -1.52
C GLU A 90 18.61 16.25 -2.26
N LEU A 91 19.68 15.44 -2.28
CA LEU A 91 19.65 14.12 -2.92
C LEU A 91 18.57 13.22 -2.30
N LEU A 92 18.39 13.28 -0.98
CA LEU A 92 17.43 12.43 -0.29
C LEU A 92 15.99 12.88 -0.57
N CYS A 93 15.76 14.19 -0.70
CA CYS A 93 14.47 14.73 -1.14
C CYS A 93 14.12 14.17 -2.53
N LYS A 94 15.04 14.27 -3.48
CA LYS A 94 14.84 13.71 -4.84
C LYS A 94 14.55 12.22 -4.80
N VAL A 95 15.35 11.43 -4.07
CA VAL A 95 15.14 9.99 -3.95
C VAL A 95 13.77 9.65 -3.35
N CYS A 96 13.35 10.33 -2.28
CA CYS A 96 12.05 10.08 -1.65
C CYS A 96 10.87 10.45 -2.57
N GLY A 97 10.97 11.57 -3.30
CA GLY A 97 9.98 11.93 -4.32
C GLY A 97 9.92 10.94 -5.48
N ILE A 98 11.08 10.51 -5.98
CA ILE A 98 11.17 9.46 -6.99
C ILE A 98 10.49 8.19 -6.50
N MET A 99 10.77 7.74 -5.27
CA MET A 99 10.13 6.55 -4.68
C MET A 99 8.60 6.69 -4.61
N LEU A 100 8.07 7.86 -4.24
CA LEU A 100 6.63 8.14 -4.23
C LEU A 100 6.02 8.02 -5.64
N TYR A 101 6.61 8.69 -6.63
CA TYR A 101 6.06 8.70 -7.99
C TYR A 101 6.22 7.35 -8.70
N GLU A 102 7.38 6.71 -8.55
CA GLU A 102 7.61 5.35 -9.06
C GLU A 102 6.61 4.37 -8.45
N ASN A 103 6.35 4.45 -7.15
CA ASN A 103 5.32 3.62 -6.51
C ASN A 103 3.96 3.78 -7.19
N ILE A 104 3.48 5.01 -7.39
CA ILE A 104 2.18 5.26 -8.04
C ILE A 104 2.12 4.57 -9.42
N TYR A 105 3.08 4.86 -10.32
CA TYR A 105 2.98 4.42 -11.70
C TYR A 105 3.36 2.93 -11.89
N ILE A 106 4.34 2.43 -11.15
CA ILE A 106 4.69 1.01 -11.16
C ILE A 106 3.52 0.18 -10.62
N SER A 107 2.90 0.61 -9.52
CA SER A 107 1.74 -0.11 -8.96
C SER A 107 0.59 -0.15 -9.95
N VAL A 108 0.25 0.97 -10.58
CA VAL A 108 -0.76 1.03 -11.65
C VAL A 108 -0.41 0.06 -12.81
N GLY A 109 0.85 0.04 -13.24
CA GLY A 109 1.33 -0.88 -14.27
C GLY A 109 1.11 -2.35 -13.89
N PHE A 110 1.48 -2.75 -12.67
CA PHE A 110 1.30 -4.13 -12.22
C PHE A 110 -0.15 -4.51 -11.95
N LEU A 111 -1.00 -3.58 -11.49
CA LEU A 111 -2.45 -3.80 -11.41
C LEU A 111 -3.05 -4.10 -12.80
N CYS A 112 -2.58 -3.40 -13.84
CA CYS A 112 -2.96 -3.70 -15.23
C CYS A 112 -2.48 -5.08 -15.66
N CYS A 113 -1.22 -5.43 -15.41
CA CYS A 113 -0.67 -6.75 -15.75
C CYS A 113 -1.44 -7.88 -15.07
N ILE A 114 -1.72 -7.76 -13.77
CA ILE A 114 -2.51 -8.74 -13.02
C ILE A 114 -3.90 -8.91 -13.65
N SER A 115 -4.58 -7.80 -13.95
CA SER A 115 -5.94 -7.83 -14.51
C SER A 115 -5.98 -8.42 -15.93
N ILE A 116 -5.02 -8.07 -16.78
CA ILE A 116 -4.89 -8.59 -18.14
C ILE A 116 -4.51 -10.07 -18.13
N ASP A 117 -3.55 -10.48 -17.29
CA ASP A 117 -3.18 -11.89 -17.15
C ASP A 117 -4.39 -12.75 -16.73
N ARG A 118 -5.18 -12.30 -15.76
CA ARG A 118 -6.43 -12.98 -15.37
C ARG A 118 -7.46 -12.99 -16.50
N TYR A 119 -7.58 -11.91 -17.26
CA TYR A 119 -8.46 -11.87 -18.43
C TYR A 119 -8.04 -12.89 -19.49
N LEU A 120 -6.75 -12.94 -19.83
CA LEU A 120 -6.23 -13.89 -20.81
C LEU A 120 -6.41 -15.35 -20.34
N ALA A 121 -6.21 -15.61 -19.04
CA ALA A 121 -6.42 -16.93 -18.45
C ALA A 121 -7.88 -17.43 -18.57
N VAL A 122 -8.85 -16.54 -18.43
CA VAL A 122 -10.29 -16.90 -18.39
C VAL A 122 -10.94 -16.83 -19.76
N VAL A 123 -10.68 -15.77 -20.51
CA VAL A 123 -11.37 -15.49 -21.77
C VAL A 123 -10.69 -16.19 -22.95
N HIS A 124 -9.36 -16.35 -22.89
CA HIS A 124 -8.56 -16.91 -24.00
C HIS A 124 -7.52 -17.96 -23.54
N PRO A 125 -7.95 -19.04 -22.85
CA PRO A 125 -7.06 -19.97 -22.15
C PRO A 125 -6.02 -20.68 -23.04
N PHE A 126 -6.28 -20.81 -24.35
CA PHE A 126 -5.37 -21.46 -25.31
C PHE A 126 -4.66 -20.47 -26.26
N ARG A 127 -5.29 -19.33 -26.59
CA ARG A 127 -4.82 -18.44 -27.65
C ARG A 127 -3.59 -17.61 -27.25
N PHE A 128 -3.48 -17.24 -25.98
CA PHE A 128 -2.42 -16.34 -25.50
C PHE A 128 -1.49 -16.98 -24.45
N GLN A 129 -1.33 -18.31 -24.47
CA GLN A 129 -0.44 -19.01 -23.53
C GLN A 129 1.01 -18.50 -23.58
N ARG A 130 1.52 -18.13 -24.77
CA ARG A 130 2.87 -17.59 -24.94
C ARG A 130 3.12 -16.30 -24.14
N PHE A 131 2.07 -15.49 -23.95
CA PHE A 131 2.14 -14.24 -23.18
C PHE A 131 1.99 -14.45 -21.67
N ARG A 132 1.67 -15.67 -21.23
CA ARG A 132 1.49 -16.05 -19.82
C ARG A 132 2.59 -17.00 -19.36
N THR A 133 3.81 -16.75 -19.79
CA THR A 133 5.00 -17.51 -19.38
C THR A 133 5.82 -16.71 -18.37
N MET A 134 6.61 -17.39 -17.53
CA MET A 134 7.53 -16.73 -16.60
C MET A 134 8.46 -15.74 -17.31
N LYS A 135 8.93 -16.07 -18.51
CA LYS A 135 9.79 -15.20 -19.32
C LYS A 135 9.02 -13.95 -19.79
N ALA A 136 7.80 -14.12 -20.30
CA ALA A 136 6.98 -12.99 -20.74
C ALA A 136 6.69 -12.04 -19.57
N ALA A 137 6.30 -12.56 -18.40
CA ALA A 137 6.06 -11.75 -17.21
C ALA A 137 7.31 -10.98 -16.76
N ALA A 138 8.48 -11.63 -16.73
CA ALA A 138 9.73 -10.96 -16.38
C ALA A 138 10.10 -9.84 -17.39
N ILE A 139 9.93 -10.08 -18.69
CA ILE A 139 10.20 -9.08 -19.72
C ILE A 139 9.25 -7.88 -19.56
N VAL A 140 7.96 -8.13 -19.36
CA VAL A 140 6.96 -7.06 -19.14
C VAL A 140 7.30 -6.26 -17.88
N SER A 141 7.67 -6.91 -16.77
CA SER A 141 8.12 -6.23 -15.56
C SER A 141 9.32 -5.32 -15.83
N ILE A 142 10.35 -5.82 -16.53
CA ILE A 142 11.54 -5.01 -16.87
C ILE A 142 11.16 -3.80 -17.72
N ILE A 143 10.25 -3.97 -18.69
CA ILE A 143 9.77 -2.87 -19.54
C ILE A 143 9.05 -1.80 -18.69
N ILE A 144 8.21 -2.21 -17.74
CA ILE A 144 7.50 -1.28 -16.84
C ILE A 144 8.51 -0.49 -16.02
N TRP A 145 9.41 -1.17 -15.31
CA TRP A 145 10.46 -0.51 -14.52
C TRP A 145 11.30 0.45 -15.35
N ALA A 146 11.77 0.01 -16.51
CA ALA A 146 12.60 0.85 -17.38
C ALA A 146 11.82 2.07 -17.90
N LYS A 147 10.54 1.89 -18.27
CA LYS A 147 9.69 2.99 -18.73
C LYS A 147 9.44 4.01 -17.62
N GLU A 148 9.12 3.56 -16.41
CA GLU A 148 8.83 4.49 -15.31
C GLU A 148 10.10 5.24 -14.88
N ILE A 149 11.21 4.52 -14.64
CA ILE A 149 12.51 5.14 -14.31
C ILE A 149 12.93 6.16 -15.38
N MET A 150 12.78 5.84 -16.67
CA MET A 150 13.12 6.77 -17.75
C MET A 150 12.21 8.00 -17.75
N THR A 151 10.91 7.81 -17.50
CA THR A 151 9.94 8.91 -17.39
C THR A 151 10.30 9.83 -16.23
N CYS A 152 10.61 9.23 -15.08
CA CYS A 152 11.09 9.88 -13.88
C CYS A 152 12.37 10.69 -14.17
N CYS A 153 13.42 10.09 -14.74
CA CYS A 153 14.63 10.82 -15.11
C CYS A 153 14.37 12.02 -16.05
N PHE A 154 13.41 11.91 -16.97
CA PHE A 154 13.08 13.02 -17.87
C PHE A 154 12.34 14.15 -17.16
N VAL A 155 11.32 13.81 -16.35
CA VAL A 155 10.49 14.77 -15.63
C VAL A 155 11.28 15.48 -14.53
N PHE A 156 12.17 14.75 -13.86
CA PHE A 156 13.01 15.21 -12.74
C PHE A 156 14.36 15.76 -13.21
N THR A 157 14.36 16.46 -14.34
CA THR A 157 15.46 17.33 -14.75
C THR A 157 15.12 18.81 -14.54
N HIS A 158 13.87 19.13 -14.19
CA HIS A 158 13.34 20.48 -14.14
C HIS A 158 12.99 20.93 -12.71
N GLY A 159 14.01 21.28 -11.91
CA GLY A 159 13.86 22.08 -10.68
C GLY A 159 12.83 21.55 -9.68
N GLU A 160 13.09 20.36 -9.12
CA GLU A 160 12.23 19.66 -8.13
C GLU A 160 12.21 20.28 -6.74
N ILE A 161 13.05 21.29 -6.54
CA ILE A 161 13.28 21.92 -5.26
C ILE A 161 12.95 23.39 -5.41
N SER A 162 12.12 23.89 -4.51
CA SER A 162 11.83 25.30 -4.38
C SER A 162 12.07 25.76 -2.94
N MET A 163 12.26 27.07 -2.76
CA MET A 163 12.30 27.67 -1.43
C MET A 163 10.98 28.42 -1.21
N ASP A 164 10.33 28.19 -0.07
CA ASP A 164 9.09 28.86 0.28
C ASP A 164 9.31 30.32 0.73
N ALA A 165 8.33 30.91 1.42
CA ALA A 165 8.43 32.27 1.97
C ALA A 165 9.32 32.35 3.23
N GLU A 166 9.54 31.23 3.92
CA GLU A 166 10.27 31.11 5.17
C GLU A 166 11.69 30.53 4.95
N SER A 167 12.08 30.29 3.69
CA SER A 167 13.34 29.66 3.28
C SER A 167 13.44 28.17 3.59
N HIS A 168 12.29 27.49 3.71
CA HIS A 168 12.24 26.04 3.76
C HIS A 168 12.45 25.44 2.37
N LEU A 169 13.16 24.31 2.34
CA LEU A 169 13.36 23.52 1.14
C LEU A 169 12.09 22.67 0.88
N VAL A 170 11.28 23.09 -0.08
CA VAL A 170 10.05 22.39 -0.46
C VAL A 170 10.35 21.43 -1.62
N CYS A 171 9.96 20.18 -1.42
CA CYS A 171 10.27 19.07 -2.32
C CYS A 171 9.05 18.77 -3.21
N PHE A 172 9.18 18.95 -4.52
CA PHE A 172 8.18 18.65 -5.56
C PHE A 172 6.89 19.46 -5.57
N GLU A 173 6.88 20.66 -4.98
CA GLU A 173 5.68 21.51 -4.98
C GLU A 173 5.95 22.90 -5.54
N HIS A 174 5.14 23.27 -6.54
CA HIS A 174 5.09 24.62 -7.10
C HIS A 174 3.66 25.14 -7.06
N TYR A 175 3.50 26.31 -6.45
CA TYR A 175 2.24 27.04 -6.42
C TYR A 175 2.51 28.50 -6.81
N PRO A 176 1.86 29.03 -7.86
CA PRO A 176 1.00 28.32 -8.81
C PRO A 176 1.79 27.36 -9.71
N ILE A 177 1.09 26.38 -10.31
CA ILE A 177 1.66 25.42 -11.27
C ILE A 177 2.50 26.12 -12.37
N LYS A 178 3.68 25.55 -12.67
CA LYS A 178 4.56 26.06 -13.73
C LYS A 178 4.11 25.56 -15.10
N LYS A 179 4.35 26.35 -16.15
CA LYS A 179 3.97 26.04 -17.55
C LYS A 179 4.39 24.65 -18.04
N TRP A 180 5.56 24.16 -17.63
CA TRP A 180 6.05 22.83 -18.04
C TRP A 180 5.30 21.68 -17.34
N GLU A 181 4.78 21.92 -16.12
CA GLU A 181 4.06 20.91 -15.33
C GLU A 181 2.72 20.54 -15.97
N HIS A 182 2.06 21.46 -16.69
CA HIS A 182 0.80 21.13 -17.38
C HIS A 182 0.97 19.96 -18.38
N ASN A 183 2.01 20.00 -19.21
CA ASN A 183 2.27 18.94 -20.20
C ASN A 183 2.61 17.61 -19.53
N VAL A 184 3.41 17.65 -18.45
CA VAL A 184 3.73 16.47 -17.64
C VAL A 184 2.48 15.91 -16.99
N ASN A 185 1.60 16.75 -16.47
CA ASN A 185 0.35 16.34 -15.84
C ASN A 185 -0.64 15.73 -16.85
N TYR A 186 -0.73 16.26 -18.07
CA TYR A 186 -1.53 15.62 -19.13
C TYR A 186 -0.97 14.26 -19.53
N TYR A 187 0.35 14.12 -19.61
CA TYR A 187 0.98 12.82 -19.84
C TYR A 187 0.68 11.84 -18.70
N ARG A 188 0.88 12.26 -17.44
CA ARG A 188 0.59 11.46 -16.24
C ARG A 188 -0.86 11.03 -16.18
N PHE A 189 -1.80 11.93 -16.48
CA PHE A 189 -3.22 11.59 -16.54
C PHE A 189 -3.55 10.60 -17.66
N SER A 190 -3.05 10.82 -18.87
CA SER A 190 -3.36 9.95 -20.01
C SER A 190 -2.72 8.57 -19.88
N ALA A 191 -1.42 8.51 -19.64
CA ALA A 191 -0.65 7.27 -19.54
C ALA A 191 -0.82 6.58 -18.18
N GLY A 192 -0.93 7.33 -17.09
CA GLY A 192 -1.03 6.82 -15.73
C GLY A 192 -2.46 6.61 -15.22
N PHE A 193 -3.49 7.17 -15.89
CA PHE A 193 -4.88 6.98 -15.48
C PHE A 193 -5.81 6.50 -16.61
N LEU A 194 -5.96 7.22 -17.71
CA LEU A 194 -6.93 6.86 -18.76
C LEU A 194 -6.63 5.52 -19.42
N PHE A 195 -5.37 5.29 -19.79
CA PHE A 195 -4.95 4.02 -20.40
C PHE A 195 -5.11 2.83 -19.43
N PRO A 196 -4.64 2.91 -18.16
CA PRO A 196 -4.91 1.89 -17.14
C PRO A 196 -6.39 1.66 -16.89
N LEU A 197 -7.20 2.72 -16.75
CA LEU A 197 -8.65 2.63 -16.56
C LEU A 197 -9.29 1.83 -17.69
N PHE A 198 -8.90 2.09 -18.93
CA PHE A 198 -9.39 1.34 -20.09
C PHE A 198 -9.02 -0.15 -19.99
N LEU A 199 -7.76 -0.49 -19.68
CA LEU A 199 -7.33 -1.89 -19.55
C LEU A 199 -8.05 -2.62 -18.42
N LEU A 200 -8.21 -1.97 -17.26
CA LEU A 200 -8.90 -2.52 -16.11
C LEU A 200 -10.39 -2.71 -16.38
N ALA A 201 -11.06 -1.72 -16.97
CA ALA A 201 -12.46 -1.83 -17.36
C ALA A 201 -12.70 -2.91 -18.42
N PHE A 202 -11.83 -2.97 -19.44
CA PHE A 202 -11.88 -3.98 -20.50
C PHE A 202 -11.73 -5.40 -19.93
N SER A 203 -10.70 -5.63 -19.12
CA SER A 203 -10.43 -6.94 -18.50
C SER A 203 -11.58 -7.36 -17.57
N TYR A 204 -12.07 -6.45 -16.72
CA TYR A 204 -13.19 -6.70 -15.82
C TYR A 204 -14.47 -7.08 -16.60
N CYS A 205 -14.85 -6.29 -17.60
CA CYS A 205 -16.04 -6.56 -18.43
C CYS A 205 -15.91 -7.88 -19.19
N GLY A 206 -14.73 -8.17 -19.74
CA GLY A 206 -14.46 -9.42 -20.46
C GLY A 206 -14.63 -10.65 -19.57
N ILE A 207 -14.07 -10.62 -18.36
CA ILE A 207 -14.17 -11.70 -17.39
C ILE A 207 -15.62 -11.88 -16.94
N LEU A 208 -16.34 -10.80 -16.64
CA LEU A 208 -17.75 -10.90 -16.25
C LEU A 208 -18.61 -11.57 -17.31
N ARG A 209 -18.41 -11.25 -18.60
CA ARG A 209 -19.17 -11.85 -19.71
C ARG A 209 -18.97 -13.36 -19.80
N VAL A 210 -17.74 -13.84 -19.66
CA VAL A 210 -17.42 -15.28 -19.75
C VAL A 210 -17.87 -16.03 -18.50
N VAL A 211 -17.65 -15.45 -17.32
CA VAL A 211 -18.02 -16.07 -16.04
C VAL A 211 -19.53 -16.25 -15.91
N HIS A 212 -20.35 -15.32 -16.43
CA HIS A 212 -21.81 -15.46 -16.45
C HIS A 212 -22.30 -16.55 -17.42
N LYS A 213 -21.62 -16.75 -18.56
CA LYS A 213 -22.08 -17.68 -19.60
C LYS A 213 -21.67 -19.14 -19.38
N SER A 214 -20.62 -19.41 -18.60
CA SER A 214 -20.10 -20.79 -18.45
C SER A 214 -20.78 -21.54 -17.29
N PRO A 215 -21.58 -22.60 -17.49
CA PRO A 215 -22.12 -23.38 -16.37
C PRO A 215 -21.08 -24.31 -15.71
N GLY A 216 -19.91 -24.55 -16.34
CA GLY A 216 -19.01 -25.67 -16.00
C GLY A 216 -17.77 -25.36 -15.14
N THR A 217 -17.42 -24.11 -14.82
CA THR A 217 -16.26 -23.82 -13.94
C THR A 217 -16.65 -23.92 -12.47
N GLN A 218 -15.82 -24.56 -11.63
CA GLN A 218 -16.04 -24.61 -10.18
C GLN A 218 -16.36 -23.22 -9.61
N LYS A 219 -17.56 -23.07 -9.02
CA LYS A 219 -18.10 -21.79 -8.52
C LYS A 219 -17.08 -21.01 -7.68
N LYS A 220 -16.28 -21.70 -6.87
CA LYS A 220 -15.23 -21.12 -6.01
C LYS A 220 -14.13 -20.38 -6.81
N LYS A 221 -13.56 -20.99 -7.87
CA LYS A 221 -12.51 -20.37 -8.71
C LYS A 221 -13.02 -19.12 -9.43
N LYS A 222 -14.29 -19.12 -9.87
CA LYS A 222 -14.93 -17.95 -10.49
C LYS A 222 -15.05 -16.77 -9.52
N ILE A 223 -15.48 -17.04 -8.28
CA ILE A 223 -15.60 -16.03 -7.23
C ILE A 223 -14.22 -15.45 -6.92
N GLN A 224 -13.20 -16.30 -6.80
CA GLN A 224 -11.83 -15.87 -6.54
C GLN A 224 -11.32 -14.91 -7.62
N ILE A 225 -11.45 -15.27 -8.91
CA ILE A 225 -11.01 -14.41 -10.01
C ILE A 225 -11.79 -13.10 -10.04
N LYS A 226 -13.11 -13.15 -9.84
CA LYS A 226 -13.94 -11.93 -9.77
C LYS A 226 -13.49 -11.02 -8.63
N ARG A 227 -13.20 -11.57 -7.44
CA ARG A 227 -12.71 -10.79 -6.29
C ARG A 227 -11.35 -10.16 -6.59
N LEU A 228 -10.43 -10.92 -7.17
CA LEU A 228 -9.10 -10.42 -7.53
C LEU A 228 -9.19 -9.22 -8.49
N VAL A 229 -9.91 -9.36 -9.62
CA VAL A 229 -10.00 -8.30 -10.63
C VAL A 229 -10.88 -7.14 -10.17
N SER A 230 -11.91 -7.41 -9.36
CA SER A 230 -12.69 -6.33 -8.74
C SER A 230 -11.84 -5.55 -7.73
N SER A 231 -10.90 -6.20 -7.04
CA SER A 231 -10.00 -5.53 -6.09
C SER A 231 -8.99 -4.67 -6.82
N THR A 232 -8.40 -5.12 -7.94
CA THR A 232 -7.48 -4.27 -8.72
C THR A 232 -8.18 -3.01 -9.25
N VAL A 233 -9.41 -3.13 -9.76
CA VAL A 233 -10.23 -1.98 -10.19
C VAL A 233 -10.53 -1.05 -9.01
N PHE A 234 -10.93 -1.62 -7.87
CA PHE A 234 -11.26 -0.84 -6.68
C PHE A 234 -10.05 -0.06 -6.15
N ILE A 235 -8.91 -0.72 -5.98
CA ILE A 235 -7.65 -0.10 -5.53
C ILE A 235 -7.29 1.03 -6.49
N PHE A 236 -7.36 0.78 -7.80
CA PHE A 236 -7.03 1.79 -8.79
C PHE A 236 -7.92 3.03 -8.71
N LEU A 237 -9.24 2.83 -8.66
CA LEU A 237 -10.21 3.93 -8.64
C LEU A 237 -10.16 4.72 -7.33
N VAL A 238 -9.99 4.04 -6.20
CA VAL A 238 -9.99 4.70 -4.88
C VAL A 238 -8.63 5.34 -4.61
N CYS A 239 -7.53 4.63 -4.78
CA CYS A 239 -6.21 5.13 -4.40
C CYS A 239 -5.67 6.15 -5.42
N PHE A 240 -5.82 5.88 -6.72
CA PHE A 240 -5.19 6.71 -7.76
C PHE A 240 -6.15 7.65 -8.48
N GLY A 241 -7.44 7.33 -8.53
CA GLY A 241 -8.44 8.12 -9.27
C GLY A 241 -8.55 9.58 -8.82
N PRO A 242 -8.78 9.87 -7.53
CA PRO A 242 -8.92 11.24 -7.05
C PRO A 242 -7.69 12.10 -7.36
N TYR A 243 -6.49 11.56 -7.15
CA TYR A 243 -5.23 12.26 -7.44
C TYR A 243 -5.13 12.66 -8.92
N HIS A 244 -5.33 11.72 -9.84
CA HIS A 244 -5.20 11.98 -11.27
C HIS A 244 -6.29 12.93 -11.80
N ILE A 245 -7.51 12.87 -11.26
CA ILE A 245 -8.57 13.84 -11.59
C ILE A 245 -8.15 15.24 -11.15
N LEU A 246 -7.70 15.39 -9.91
CA LEU A 246 -7.28 16.70 -9.37
C LEU A 246 -6.04 17.24 -10.06
N LEU A 247 -5.12 16.37 -10.48
CA LEU A 247 -3.95 16.73 -11.29
C LEU A 247 -4.35 17.48 -12.58
N VAL A 248 -5.39 17.01 -13.27
CA VAL A 248 -5.91 17.67 -14.48
C VAL A 248 -6.71 18.92 -14.13
N VAL A 249 -7.52 18.89 -13.08
CA VAL A 249 -8.29 20.06 -12.62
C VAL A 249 -7.33 21.22 -12.32
N ARG A 250 -6.24 20.97 -11.59
CA ARG A 250 -5.18 21.95 -11.35
C ARG A 250 -4.58 22.46 -12.66
N SER A 251 -4.20 21.54 -13.56
CA SER A 251 -3.59 21.90 -14.85
C SER A 251 -4.49 22.71 -15.79
N LEU A 252 -5.82 22.65 -15.61
CA LEU A 252 -6.79 23.39 -16.43
C LEU A 252 -7.22 24.71 -15.78
N LEU A 253 -7.35 24.75 -14.44
CA LEU A 253 -8.05 25.82 -13.73
C LEU A 253 -7.16 26.65 -12.80
N GLU A 254 -5.98 26.15 -12.41
CA GLU A 254 -5.06 26.85 -11.51
C GLU A 254 -4.31 27.96 -12.26
N ASN A 255 -4.91 29.14 -12.29
CA ASN A 255 -4.35 30.32 -12.95
C ASN A 255 -3.99 31.45 -11.97
N ASN A 256 -4.32 31.32 -10.68
CA ASN A 256 -4.04 32.32 -9.65
C ASN A 256 -3.96 31.69 -8.23
N CYS A 257 -3.45 32.46 -7.26
CA CYS A 257 -3.31 32.00 -5.89
C CYS A 257 -4.64 31.67 -5.20
N SER A 258 -5.75 32.35 -5.52
CA SER A 258 -7.05 32.07 -4.90
C SER A 258 -7.58 30.67 -5.25
N PHE A 259 -7.34 30.21 -6.48
CA PHE A 259 -7.68 28.84 -6.86
C PHE A 259 -6.72 27.84 -6.20
N ALA A 260 -5.42 28.13 -6.20
CA ALA A 260 -4.40 27.29 -5.58
C ALA A 260 -4.72 27.01 -4.10
N GLU A 261 -5.06 28.04 -3.33
CA GLU A 261 -5.44 27.92 -1.92
C GLU A 261 -6.67 27.02 -1.71
N LYS A 262 -7.70 27.16 -2.56
CA LYS A 262 -8.94 26.37 -2.45
C LYS A 262 -8.74 24.89 -2.78
N ILE A 263 -7.87 24.58 -3.74
CA ILE A 263 -7.66 23.20 -4.20
C ILE A 263 -6.61 22.46 -3.38
N PHE A 264 -5.70 23.18 -2.71
CA PHE A 264 -4.56 22.65 -1.97
C PHE A 264 -4.91 21.47 -1.06
N ASN A 265 -5.83 21.66 -0.11
CA ASN A 265 -6.21 20.63 0.85
C ASN A 265 -6.77 19.38 0.17
N VAL A 266 -7.68 19.54 -0.79
CA VAL A 266 -8.31 18.40 -1.48
C VAL A 266 -7.30 17.66 -2.35
N TYR A 267 -6.37 18.38 -2.98
CA TYR A 267 -5.26 17.80 -3.73
C TYR A 267 -4.34 16.97 -2.82
N HIS A 268 -3.94 17.48 -1.65
CA HIS A 268 -3.10 16.72 -0.73
C HIS A 268 -3.81 15.55 -0.07
N ILE A 269 -5.11 15.65 0.23
CA ILE A 269 -5.91 14.48 0.64
C ILE A 269 -5.86 13.40 -0.45
N SER A 270 -5.99 13.78 -1.72
CA SER A 270 -5.96 12.84 -2.82
C SER A 270 -4.57 12.22 -3.03
N LEU A 271 -3.49 12.96 -2.75
CA LEU A 271 -2.13 12.46 -2.77
C LEU A 271 -1.90 11.48 -1.61
N LEU A 272 -2.36 11.79 -0.40
CA LEU A 272 -2.34 10.85 0.72
C LEU A 272 -3.12 9.57 0.40
N LEU A 273 -4.21 9.67 -0.35
CA LEU A 273 -5.00 8.53 -0.76
C LEU A 273 -4.23 7.56 -1.69
N THR A 274 -3.25 8.04 -2.47
CA THR A 274 -2.42 7.15 -3.30
C THR A 274 -1.61 6.20 -2.43
N THR A 275 -1.15 6.65 -1.26
CA THR A 275 -0.32 5.88 -0.30
C THR A 275 -1.05 4.66 0.29
N PHE A 276 -2.39 4.69 0.31
CA PHE A 276 -3.20 3.57 0.79
C PHE A 276 -3.13 2.35 -0.14
N ASN A 277 -2.60 2.48 -1.36
CA ASN A 277 -2.35 1.33 -2.22
C ASN A 277 -1.46 0.30 -1.50
N CYS A 278 -0.41 0.75 -0.79
CA CYS A 278 0.51 -0.13 -0.08
C CYS A 278 -0.18 -0.98 1.00
N VAL A 279 -1.28 -0.50 1.59
CA VAL A 279 -2.08 -1.25 2.57
C VAL A 279 -3.08 -2.18 1.87
N ALA A 280 -3.58 -1.77 0.70
CA ALA A 280 -4.61 -2.50 -0.03
C ALA A 280 -4.05 -3.63 -0.91
N ASP A 281 -2.90 -3.45 -1.56
CA ASP A 281 -2.29 -4.40 -2.49
C ASP A 281 -2.01 -5.81 -1.90
N PRO A 282 -1.66 -5.97 -0.61
CA PRO A 282 -1.62 -7.27 0.06
C PRO A 282 -2.91 -8.11 -0.07
N VAL A 283 -4.07 -7.50 -0.28
CA VAL A 283 -5.34 -8.22 -0.53
C VAL A 283 -5.31 -9.05 -1.81
N LEU A 284 -4.50 -8.66 -2.80
CA LEU A 284 -4.40 -9.35 -4.08
C LEU A 284 -3.80 -10.75 -3.91
N TYR A 285 -2.93 -10.94 -2.92
CA TYR A 285 -2.32 -12.22 -2.55
C TYR A 285 -3.32 -13.17 -1.90
N CYS A 286 -4.19 -12.60 -1.06
CA CYS A 286 -5.31 -13.32 -0.46
C CYS A 286 -6.26 -13.85 -1.55
N PHE A 287 -6.47 -13.10 -2.62
CA PHE A 287 -7.33 -13.53 -3.71
C PHE A 287 -6.60 -14.30 -4.82
N SER A 288 -5.26 -14.30 -4.86
CA SER A 288 -4.50 -15.10 -5.83
C SER A 288 -4.34 -16.57 -5.44
N SER A 289 -4.35 -16.90 -4.14
CA SER A 289 -4.15 -18.26 -3.64
C SER A 289 -5.06 -18.60 -2.44
N GLU A 290 -5.75 -19.74 -2.52
CA GLU A 290 -6.68 -20.21 -1.48
C GLU A 290 -5.97 -20.56 -0.18
N SER A 291 -4.78 -21.17 -0.26
CA SER A 291 -3.94 -21.48 0.91
C SER A 291 -3.40 -20.22 1.57
N THR A 292 -3.09 -19.19 0.79
CA THR A 292 -2.63 -17.90 1.30
C THR A 292 -3.73 -17.16 2.06
N TYR A 293 -4.96 -17.13 1.53
CA TYR A 293 -6.12 -16.57 2.25
C TYR A 293 -6.31 -17.19 3.64
N GLN A 294 -6.24 -18.52 3.74
CA GLN A 294 -6.41 -19.21 5.02
C GLN A 294 -5.30 -18.90 6.01
N ASN A 295 -4.06 -18.75 5.55
CA ASN A 295 -2.93 -18.38 6.42
C ASN A 295 -3.02 -16.92 6.90
N PHE A 296 -3.40 -15.99 6.03
CA PHE A 296 -3.66 -14.59 6.44
C PHE A 296 -4.84 -14.49 7.40
N ALA A 297 -5.92 -15.25 7.18
CA ALA A 297 -7.06 -15.30 8.10
C ALA A 297 -6.64 -15.82 9.48
N LYS A 298 -5.89 -16.93 9.54
CA LYS A 298 -5.34 -17.45 10.80
C LYS A 298 -4.44 -16.43 11.50
N MET A 299 -3.57 -15.75 10.76
CA MET A 299 -2.67 -14.74 11.32
C MET A 299 -3.45 -13.53 11.87
N ARG A 300 -4.47 -13.07 11.15
CA ARG A 300 -5.39 -12.03 11.62
C ARG A 300 -6.11 -12.47 12.89
N ASP A 301 -6.65 -13.67 12.92
CA ASP A 301 -7.41 -14.17 14.06
C ASP A 301 -6.49 -14.34 15.29
N SER A 302 -5.25 -14.81 15.11
CA SER A 302 -4.22 -14.83 16.16
C SER A 302 -3.87 -13.42 16.64
N CYS A 303 -3.72 -12.44 15.73
CA CYS A 303 -3.40 -11.07 16.09
C CYS A 303 -4.54 -10.38 16.85
N LEU A 304 -5.79 -10.59 16.42
CA LEU A 304 -6.99 -10.14 17.14
C LEU A 304 -7.10 -10.79 18.53
N THR A 305 -6.69 -12.06 18.65
CA THR A 305 -6.65 -12.75 19.95
C THR A 305 -5.56 -12.17 20.86
N CYS A 306 -4.37 -11.87 20.35
CA CYS A 306 -3.31 -11.19 21.10
C CYS A 306 -3.71 -9.77 21.53
N LEU A 307 -4.35 -9.00 20.65
CA LEU A 307 -4.90 -7.67 20.98
C LEU A 307 -6.03 -7.77 22.02
N GLY A 308 -6.85 -8.82 21.95
CA GLY A 308 -7.83 -9.17 22.98
C GLY A 308 -7.18 -9.47 24.33
N HIS A 309 -6.07 -10.22 24.35
CA HIS A 309 -5.32 -10.57 25.55
C HIS A 309 -4.65 -9.35 26.21
N LEU A 310 -4.09 -8.42 25.42
CA LEU A 310 -3.55 -7.15 25.90
C LEU A 310 -4.63 -6.28 26.56
N ASN A 311 -5.86 -6.28 26.02
CA ASN A 311 -6.99 -5.57 26.62
C ASN A 311 -7.50 -6.20 27.92
N THR A 312 -7.31 -7.51 28.15
CA THR A 312 -7.65 -8.17 29.42
C THR A 312 -6.61 -7.89 30.51
N GLU A 313 -5.31 -7.88 30.20
CA GLU A 313 -4.27 -7.57 31.21
C GLU A 313 -4.31 -6.11 31.66
N THR A 314 -4.72 -5.18 30.78
CA THR A 314 -4.85 -3.76 31.13
C THR A 314 -6.02 -3.51 32.10
N LYS A 315 -7.00 -4.43 32.22
CA LYS A 315 -8.14 -4.31 33.15
C LYS A 315 -7.88 -4.89 34.55
N GLU A 316 -6.89 -5.76 34.73
CA GLU A 316 -6.57 -6.36 36.05
C GLU A 316 -5.61 -5.52 36.92
N SER A 317 -5.09 -4.39 36.40
CA SER A 317 -4.06 -3.59 37.07
C SER A 317 -4.62 -2.36 37.81
N TYR A 318 -5.60 -2.50 38.70
CA TYR A 318 -5.91 -1.50 39.74
C TYR A 318 -6.51 -2.18 41.00
N PRO A 319 -5.69 -2.58 41.99
CA PRO A 319 -6.19 -2.83 43.33
C PRO A 319 -6.26 -1.51 44.11
N LEU A 320 -7.49 -1.07 44.39
CA LEU A 320 -7.80 -0.07 45.43
C LEU A 320 -7.41 -0.66 46.80
N ASN A 321 -6.25 -0.26 47.33
CA ASN A 321 -5.90 -0.49 48.72
C ASN A 321 -6.73 0.44 49.62
N ILE A 322 -7.79 -0.08 50.22
CA ILE A 322 -8.36 0.51 51.44
C ILE A 322 -7.92 -0.38 52.60
N THR A 323 -7.07 0.20 53.44
CA THR A 323 -6.50 -0.38 54.64
C THR A 323 -7.55 -0.35 55.76
N GLU A 324 -8.04 -1.52 56.19
CA GLU A 324 -8.60 -1.68 57.54
C GLU A 324 -8.15 -3.02 58.13
N THR A 325 -7.58 -2.95 59.33
CA THR A 325 -7.32 -4.08 60.23
C THR A 325 -7.58 -3.59 61.67
N PRO A 326 -7.66 -4.48 62.68
CA PRO A 326 -8.32 -5.79 62.71
C PRO A 326 -9.13 -5.96 64.02
N ASN A 327 -10.05 -6.94 64.11
CA ASN A 327 -10.12 -7.81 65.30
C ASN A 327 -11.12 -8.98 65.26
N ARG A 328 -10.57 -10.18 65.58
CA ARG A 328 -10.99 -11.09 66.66
C ARG A 328 -11.67 -12.44 66.32
N LYS A 329 -10.93 -13.49 66.72
CA LYS A 329 -11.29 -14.79 67.34
C LYS A 329 -11.55 -16.03 66.48
N GLN A 330 -10.53 -16.89 66.48
CA GLN A 330 -10.51 -18.34 66.77
C GLN A 330 -11.85 -19.05 67.07
N ARG A 331 -12.06 -20.20 66.41
CA ARG A 331 -12.52 -21.44 67.09
C ARG A 331 -12.04 -22.71 66.36
N GLU A 332 -11.76 -23.71 67.16
CA GLU A 332 -11.02 -24.96 66.93
C GLU A 332 -11.87 -26.14 66.38
N GLN A 333 -11.14 -27.20 65.99
CA GLN A 333 -11.42 -28.65 66.08
C GLN A 333 -11.95 -29.49 64.86
N GLN A 334 -11.01 -30.32 64.38
CA GLN A 334 -10.93 -31.62 63.64
C GLN A 334 -12.05 -32.69 63.81
N PRO A 335 -12.02 -33.92 63.19
CA PRO A 335 -11.02 -34.57 62.28
C PRO A 335 -11.58 -35.47 61.11
N GLY A 336 -10.66 -36.06 60.29
CA GLY A 336 -10.80 -37.42 59.70
C GLY A 336 -10.77 -37.53 58.16
N LEU A 337 -9.65 -37.81 57.48
CA LEU A 337 -9.05 -39.13 57.11
C LEU A 337 -9.75 -39.86 55.92
N LEU A 338 -9.15 -39.86 54.71
CA LEU A 338 -8.83 -41.09 53.93
C LEU A 338 -7.87 -40.83 52.76
N GLN A 339 -7.12 -41.87 52.39
CA GLN A 339 -5.83 -41.94 51.70
C GLN A 339 -5.76 -41.68 50.17
N ILE A 340 -4.52 -41.36 49.76
CA ILE A 340 -3.90 -41.40 48.42
C ILE A 340 -3.73 -42.87 47.95
N PRO A 341 -3.45 -43.18 46.66
CA PRO A 341 -2.03 -43.28 46.27
C PRO A 341 -1.68 -42.68 44.88
N LEU A 342 -0.43 -42.23 44.82
CA LEU A 342 0.36 -41.86 43.65
C LEU A 342 0.99 -43.11 43.02
N ASP A 343 1.08 -43.12 41.69
CA ASP A 343 2.17 -43.69 40.88
C ASP A 343 2.17 -42.86 39.58
N GLY A 344 3.25 -42.39 38.97
CA GLY A 344 4.67 -42.70 39.11
C GLY A 344 5.27 -42.64 37.69
N ALA A 345 6.32 -41.83 37.52
CA ALA A 345 7.30 -41.83 36.43
C ALA A 345 6.96 -41.19 35.07
N GLY A 346 7.84 -40.26 34.65
CA GLY A 346 8.71 -40.60 33.52
C GLY A 346 8.54 -39.79 32.24
N MET A 347 9.05 -38.57 32.28
CA MET A 347 9.68 -37.85 31.16
C MET A 347 10.36 -38.76 30.13
N LYS A 348 10.00 -38.66 28.84
CA LYS A 348 10.93 -38.70 27.69
C LYS A 348 10.28 -38.55 26.30
N ASP A 349 10.95 -37.67 25.54
CA ASP A 349 11.32 -37.78 24.13
C ASP A 349 10.50 -37.11 23.01
N CYS A 350 11.30 -36.39 22.23
CA CYS A 350 11.08 -35.44 21.18
C CYS A 350 11.73 -36.03 19.91
N PHE A 351 11.13 -35.79 18.74
CA PHE A 351 11.69 -35.95 17.38
C PHE A 351 12.19 -37.33 16.92
N THR A 352 11.51 -37.87 15.90
CA THR A 352 12.06 -38.25 14.57
C THR A 352 10.88 -38.69 13.68
N ALA A 353 10.56 -37.94 12.64
CA ALA A 353 10.89 -38.24 11.23
C ALA A 353 10.29 -39.55 10.71
N ASN A 354 9.36 -39.47 9.75
CA ASN A 354 9.35 -40.41 8.64
C ASN A 354 8.69 -39.81 7.39
N ALA A 355 9.48 -39.77 6.33
CA ALA A 355 9.06 -39.73 4.95
C ALA A 355 8.75 -41.16 4.47
N ASP A 356 7.98 -41.22 3.39
CA ASP A 356 7.80 -42.32 2.43
C ASP A 356 6.89 -43.50 2.82
N SER A 357 5.77 -43.61 2.10
CA SER A 357 5.45 -44.82 1.32
C SER A 357 4.25 -44.63 0.37
N LEU A 358 4.53 -44.99 -0.89
CA LEU A 358 3.65 -45.35 -2.03
C LEU A 358 3.09 -44.25 -2.94
#